data_AF-A0A2G3A0N2-F1
#
_entry.id   AF-A0A2G3A0N2-F1
#
_cell.length_a   1.000
_cell.length_b   1.000
_cell.length_c   1.000
_cell.angle_alpha   90.00
_cell.angle_beta   90.00
_cell.angle_gamma   90.00
#
_symmetry.space_group_name_H-M   'P 1'
#
loop_
_entity.id
_entity.type
_entity.pdbx_description
1 polymer ?
#
loop_
_entity_poly.entity_id
_entity_poly.type
_entity_poly.pdbx_seq_one_letter_code
_entity_poly.pdbx_strand_id
1 'polypeptide(L)'
;MIPFVQVMLDPILMDPWHNLSQWIQNGGDDKPTLFAIAHDKPLYEYAGDDAKFNYLFNKAMASDSRLIISVMIEHCKGVFEGLKSLVDVGGGTGTVAKVISNEFPELKCYVLDLPRVVEGLEGSNNLSYVEGDMFKSVPCVDAILLKREDPFYNGNSQLCFHVPST
;
A
#
# COMPACT_ATOMS: atom_id res chain seq x y z
N MET A 1 2.79 -13.23 6.75
CA MET A 1 1.51 -13.82 7.19
C MET A 1 1.20 -13.65 8.67
N ILE A 2 2.02 -14.07 9.64
CA ILE A 2 1.69 -13.93 11.08
C ILE A 2 1.23 -12.50 11.47
N PRO A 3 1.95 -11.42 11.09
CA PRO A 3 1.51 -10.06 11.40
C PRO A 3 0.17 -9.68 10.76
N PHE A 4 -0.11 -10.21 9.56
CA PHE A 4 -1.38 -9.98 8.87
C PHE A 4 -2.55 -10.63 9.61
N VAL A 5 -2.38 -11.88 10.06
CA VAL A 5 -3.39 -12.55 10.88
C VAL A 5 -3.61 -11.81 12.20
N GLN A 6 -2.54 -11.29 12.81
CA GLN A 6 -2.65 -10.50 14.05
C GLN A 6 -3.47 -9.21 13.85
N VAL A 7 -3.24 -8.47 12.76
CA VAL A 7 -4.01 -7.27 12.44
C VAL A 7 -5.48 -7.59 12.14
N MET A 8 -5.72 -8.61 11.33
CA MET A 8 -7.08 -9.02 10.95
C MET A 8 -7.92 -9.51 12.13
N LEU A 9 -7.27 -10.02 13.19
CA LEU A 9 -7.94 -10.48 14.41
C LEU A 9 -7.86 -9.48 15.56
N ASP A 10 -7.21 -8.33 15.35
CA ASP A 10 -7.19 -7.27 16.35
C ASP A 10 -8.60 -6.68 16.50
N PRO A 11 -9.10 -6.45 17.73
CA PRO A 11 -10.41 -5.83 17.96
C PRO A 11 -10.62 -4.55 17.14
N ILE A 12 -9.56 -3.77 16.91
CA ILE A 12 -9.63 -2.54 16.12
C ILE A 12 -10.16 -2.81 14.70
N LEU A 13 -9.78 -3.92 14.06
CA LEU A 13 -10.31 -4.32 12.75
C LEU A 13 -11.49 -5.28 12.82
N MET A 14 -11.67 -6.02 13.92
CA MET A 14 -12.75 -6.99 14.07
C MET A 14 -14.07 -6.36 14.53
N ASP A 15 -14.04 -5.40 15.45
CA ASP A 15 -15.24 -4.81 16.04
C ASP A 15 -16.15 -4.11 15.02
N PRO A 16 -15.63 -3.42 13.96
CA PRO A 16 -16.47 -2.84 12.91
C PRO A 16 -17.43 -3.84 12.24
N TRP A 17 -17.06 -5.12 12.15
CA TRP A 17 -17.86 -6.15 11.48
C TRP A 17 -19.16 -6.49 12.22
N HIS A 18 -19.26 -6.17 13.51
CA HIS A 18 -20.50 -6.34 14.26
C HIS A 18 -21.66 -5.48 13.71
N ASN A 19 -21.36 -4.41 12.99
CA ASN A 19 -22.34 -3.50 12.40
C ASN A 19 -22.60 -3.76 10.90
N LEU A 20 -22.01 -4.80 10.32
CA LEU A 20 -22.08 -5.08 8.87
C LEU A 20 -23.52 -5.19 8.36
N SER A 21 -24.38 -5.93 9.06
CA SER A 21 -25.78 -6.14 8.65
C SER A 21 -26.58 -4.83 8.61
N GLN A 22 -26.42 -3.99 9.63
CA GLN A 22 -27.09 -2.70 9.72
C GLN A 22 -26.56 -1.72 8.67
N TRP A 23 -25.25 -1.73 8.40
CA TRP A 23 -24.64 -0.88 7.39
C TRP A 23 -25.15 -1.19 5.97
N ILE A 24 -25.26 -2.49 5.62
CA ILE A 24 -25.83 -2.92 4.34
C ILE A 24 -27.28 -2.46 4.19
N GLN A 25 -28.10 -2.59 5.24
CA GLN A 25 -29.50 -2.16 5.22
C GLN A 25 -29.69 -0.65 5.05
N ASN A 26 -28.68 0.14 5.45
CA ASN A 26 -28.73 1.60 5.44
C ASN A 26 -28.14 2.25 4.18
N GLY A 27 -27.89 1.48 3.12
CA GLY A 27 -27.40 1.99 1.84
C GLY A 27 -25.91 1.78 1.56
N GLY A 28 -25.19 1.05 2.41
CA GLY A 28 -23.82 0.60 2.13
C GLY A 28 -22.88 1.74 1.75
N ASP A 29 -22.39 1.72 0.51
CA ASP A 29 -21.34 2.60 -0.02
C ASP A 29 -21.68 4.11 0.02
N ASP A 30 -22.97 4.47 0.19
CA ASP A 30 -23.39 5.87 0.41
C ASP A 30 -23.17 6.35 1.86
N LYS A 31 -22.64 5.48 2.74
CA LYS A 31 -22.37 5.75 4.17
C LYS A 31 -20.87 5.70 4.46
N PRO A 32 -20.41 6.31 5.57
CA PRO A 32 -19.07 6.10 6.08
C PRO A 32 -18.75 4.60 6.22
N THR A 33 -17.47 4.24 6.05
CA THR A 33 -17.02 2.85 6.17
C THR A 33 -17.36 2.29 7.56
N LEU A 34 -17.50 0.96 7.68
CA LEU A 34 -17.71 0.30 8.98
C LEU A 34 -16.69 0.73 10.03
N PHE A 35 -15.43 0.88 9.61
CA PHE A 35 -14.36 1.34 10.47
C PHE A 35 -14.60 2.78 10.95
N ALA A 36 -14.99 3.69 10.05
CA ALA A 36 -15.31 5.06 10.41
C ALA A 36 -16.54 5.16 11.33
N ILE A 37 -17.51 4.24 11.20
CA ILE A 37 -18.67 4.17 12.12
C ILE A 37 -18.25 3.70 13.51
N ALA A 38 -17.32 2.75 13.61
CA ALA A 38 -16.89 2.20 14.89
C ALA A 38 -15.91 3.10 15.65
N HIS A 39 -15.07 3.83 14.91
CA HIS A 39 -13.91 4.56 15.47
C HIS A 39 -13.97 6.08 15.24
N ASP A 40 -15.08 6.58 14.70
CA ASP A 40 -15.32 7.99 14.34
C ASP A 40 -14.28 8.62 13.40
N LYS A 41 -13.43 7.79 12.76
CA LYS A 41 -12.34 8.22 11.88
C LYS A 41 -12.04 7.18 10.80
N PRO A 42 -11.59 7.59 9.60
CA PRO A 42 -11.06 6.68 8.60
C PRO A 42 -9.86 5.87 9.11
N LEU A 43 -9.68 4.65 8.59
CA LEU A 43 -8.62 3.71 9.00
C LEU A 43 -7.23 4.35 9.01
N TYR A 44 -6.86 5.05 7.94
CA TYR A 44 -5.54 5.66 7.83
C TYR A 44 -5.35 6.86 8.76
N GLU A 45 -6.42 7.58 9.12
CA GLU A 45 -6.33 8.64 10.11
C GLU A 45 -6.16 8.05 11.51
N TYR A 46 -6.97 7.02 11.85
CA TYR A 46 -6.85 6.29 13.11
C TYR A 46 -5.45 5.67 13.29
N ALA A 47 -4.91 5.04 12.25
CA ALA A 47 -3.56 4.50 12.27
C ALA A 47 -2.49 5.59 12.42
N GLY A 48 -2.77 6.84 12.01
CA GLY A 48 -1.87 7.96 12.31
C GLY A 48 -1.82 8.31 13.80
N ASP A 49 -2.93 8.13 14.51
CA ASP A 49 -3.07 8.51 15.93
C ASP A 49 -2.59 7.39 16.89
N ASP A 50 -2.78 6.12 16.54
CA ASP A 50 -2.37 4.97 17.36
C ASP A 50 -1.05 4.36 16.85
N ALA A 51 0.06 4.71 17.51
CA ALA A 51 1.40 4.23 17.13
C ALA A 51 1.55 2.70 17.19
N LYS A 52 0.85 2.01 18.11
CA LYS A 52 0.95 0.55 18.25
C LYS A 52 0.21 -0.13 17.10
N PHE A 53 -0.98 0.34 16.79
CA PHE A 53 -1.76 -0.13 15.65
C PHE A 53 -1.04 0.18 14.34
N ASN A 54 -0.51 1.40 14.16
CA ASN A 54 0.29 1.79 13.00
C ASN A 54 1.45 0.82 12.75
N TYR A 55 2.22 0.54 13.79
CA TYR A 55 3.35 -0.39 13.71
C TYR A 55 2.91 -1.78 13.29
N LEU A 56 1.85 -2.31 13.91
CA LEU A 56 1.33 -3.64 13.61
C LEU A 56 0.72 -3.71 12.19
N PHE A 57 -0.02 -2.68 11.79
CA PHE A 57 -0.60 -2.50 10.46
C PHE A 57 0.47 -2.47 9.37
N ASN A 58 1.51 -1.64 9.52
CA ASN A 58 2.63 -1.58 8.58
C ASN A 58 3.37 -2.93 8.50
N LYS A 59 3.54 -3.61 9.64
CA LYS A 59 4.15 -4.95 9.67
C LYS A 59 3.28 -5.99 8.95
N ALA A 60 1.96 -5.92 9.07
CA ALA A 60 1.01 -6.76 8.33
C ALA A 60 1.08 -6.52 6.82
N MET A 61 1.10 -5.25 6.42
CA MET A 61 1.21 -4.83 5.02
C MET A 61 2.54 -5.28 4.38
N ALA A 62 3.62 -5.33 5.16
CA ALA A 62 4.89 -5.86 4.72
C ALA A 62 4.97 -7.41 4.69
N SER A 63 4.09 -8.12 5.41
CA SER A 63 4.32 -9.52 5.81
C SER A 63 4.21 -10.58 4.70
N ASP A 64 3.69 -10.20 3.53
CA ASP A 64 3.54 -11.02 2.32
C ASP A 64 4.49 -10.56 1.19
N SER A 65 5.21 -9.45 1.39
CA SER A 65 6.03 -8.84 0.33
C SER A 65 7.06 -9.81 -0.21
N ARG A 66 7.65 -10.67 0.62
CA ARG A 66 8.63 -11.67 0.18
C ARG A 66 8.06 -12.68 -0.81
N LEU A 67 6.81 -13.11 -0.63
CA LEU A 67 6.15 -14.05 -1.54
C LEU A 67 5.81 -13.37 -2.87
N ILE A 68 5.28 -12.14 -2.80
CA ILE A 68 4.94 -11.37 -4.00
C ILE A 68 6.20 -11.04 -4.80
N ILE A 69 7.27 -10.64 -4.13
CA ILE A 69 8.57 -10.37 -4.73
C ILE A 69 9.14 -11.61 -5.42
N SER A 70 9.08 -12.79 -4.79
CA SER A 70 9.59 -14.02 -5.41
C SER A 70 8.83 -14.36 -6.69
N VAL A 71 7.50 -14.25 -6.67
CA VAL A 71 6.66 -14.49 -7.85
C VAL A 71 6.92 -13.45 -8.94
N MET A 72 7.07 -12.18 -8.59
CA MET A 72 7.32 -11.10 -9.55
C MET A 72 8.65 -11.25 -10.27
N ILE A 73 9.73 -11.60 -9.55
CA ILE A 73 11.03 -11.84 -10.17
C ILE A 73 10.99 -13.09 -11.05
N GLU A 74 10.37 -14.18 -10.57
CA GLU A 74 10.41 -15.47 -11.26
C GLU A 74 9.53 -15.50 -12.52
N HIS A 75 8.37 -14.83 -12.48
CA HIS A 75 7.35 -14.96 -13.53
C HIS A 75 6.99 -13.66 -14.24
N CYS A 76 7.37 -12.50 -13.71
CA CYS A 76 6.97 -11.20 -14.25
C CYS A 76 8.16 -10.30 -14.61
N LYS A 77 9.37 -10.85 -14.77
CA LYS A 77 10.58 -10.08 -15.07
C LYS A 77 10.43 -9.21 -16.33
N GLY A 78 9.79 -9.74 -17.36
CA GLY A 78 9.54 -9.05 -18.64
C GLY A 78 8.68 -7.78 -18.51
N VAL A 79 7.93 -7.61 -17.41
CA VAL A 79 7.13 -6.39 -17.18
C VAL A 79 8.03 -5.18 -16.89
N PHE A 80 9.23 -5.42 -16.36
CA PHE A 80 10.19 -4.36 -16.02
C PHE A 80 11.19 -4.07 -17.14
N GLU A 81 11.20 -4.89 -18.19
CA GLU A 81 12.14 -4.71 -19.30
C GLU A 81 11.80 -3.45 -20.10
N GLY A 82 12.81 -2.59 -20.31
CA GLY A 82 12.68 -1.34 -21.05
C GLY A 82 12.11 -0.16 -20.25
N LEU A 83 11.65 -0.38 -19.02
CA LEU A 83 11.27 0.72 -18.12
C LEU A 83 12.52 1.49 -17.67
N LYS A 84 12.42 2.83 -17.62
CA LYS A 84 13.47 3.70 -17.07
C LYS A 84 13.14 4.16 -15.65
N SER A 85 11.85 4.19 -15.31
CA SER A 85 11.35 4.65 -14.02
C SER A 85 10.07 3.94 -13.59
N LEU A 86 9.97 3.65 -12.28
CA LEU A 86 8.81 3.02 -11.65
C LEU A 86 8.53 3.64 -10.29
N VAL A 87 7.26 3.82 -9.93
CA VAL A 87 6.83 4.24 -8.59
C VAL A 87 5.97 3.17 -7.92
N ASP A 88 6.35 2.76 -6.71
CA ASP A 88 5.59 1.91 -5.80
C ASP A 88 4.71 2.81 -4.91
N VAL A 89 3.43 2.90 -5.26
CA VAL A 89 2.45 3.77 -4.59
C VAL A 89 1.85 3.03 -3.39
N GLY A 90 1.87 3.66 -2.22
CA GLY A 90 1.59 2.98 -0.96
C GLY A 90 2.65 1.92 -0.62
N GLY A 91 3.88 2.12 -1.11
CA GLY A 91 4.97 1.15 -0.99
C GLY A 91 5.54 1.02 0.44
N GLY A 92 5.06 1.82 1.38
CA GLY A 92 5.46 1.81 2.78
C GLY A 92 6.95 2.06 2.95
N THR A 93 7.62 1.13 3.64
CA THR A 93 9.08 1.20 3.85
C THR A 93 9.91 0.80 2.61
N GLY A 94 9.27 0.62 1.45
CA GLY A 94 9.92 0.33 0.17
C GLY A 94 10.40 -1.10 0.01
N THR A 95 9.77 -2.07 0.68
CA THR A 95 10.25 -3.48 0.68
C THR A 95 10.29 -4.06 -0.74
N VAL A 96 9.29 -3.78 -1.57
CA VAL A 96 9.21 -4.27 -2.95
C VAL A 96 10.12 -3.48 -3.87
N ALA A 97 10.02 -2.13 -3.82
CA ALA A 97 10.88 -1.25 -4.60
C ALA A 97 12.38 -1.51 -4.38
N LYS A 98 12.83 -1.82 -3.15
CA LYS A 98 14.22 -2.21 -2.85
C LYS A 98 14.68 -3.45 -3.59
N VAL A 99 13.79 -4.43 -3.74
CA VAL A 99 14.17 -5.67 -4.45
C VAL A 99 14.17 -5.44 -5.96
N ILE A 100 13.19 -4.71 -6.47
CA ILE A 100 13.15 -4.33 -7.89
C ILE A 100 14.39 -3.50 -8.25
N SER A 101 14.76 -2.50 -7.43
CA SER A 101 15.93 -1.66 -7.68
C SER A 101 17.24 -2.47 -7.68
N ASN A 102 17.33 -3.53 -6.87
CA ASN A 102 18.51 -4.40 -6.84
C ASN A 102 18.58 -5.34 -8.06
N GLU A 103 17.43 -5.86 -8.51
CA GLU A 103 17.35 -6.77 -9.66
C GLU A 103 17.53 -6.02 -10.99
N PHE A 104 17.13 -4.73 -11.03
CA PHE A 104 17.23 -3.85 -12.20
C PHE A 104 17.98 -2.56 -11.86
N PRO A 105 19.33 -2.57 -11.84
CA PRO A 105 20.14 -1.41 -11.43
C PRO A 105 19.95 -0.16 -12.28
N GLU A 106 19.52 -0.31 -13.54
CA GLU A 106 19.26 0.79 -14.47
C GLU A 106 17.87 1.41 -14.29
N LEU A 107 16.95 0.72 -13.61
CA LEU A 107 15.59 1.19 -13.34
C LEU A 107 15.59 2.13 -12.13
N LYS A 108 15.11 3.36 -12.31
CA LYS A 108 14.87 4.30 -11.21
C LYS A 108 13.58 3.94 -10.49
N CYS A 109 13.68 3.58 -9.23
CA CYS A 109 12.55 3.24 -8.39
C CYS A 109 12.21 4.39 -7.43
N TYR A 110 10.93 4.68 -7.29
CA TYR A 110 10.41 5.63 -6.32
C TYR A 110 9.43 4.90 -5.39
N VAL A 111 9.39 5.26 -4.12
CA VAL A 111 8.35 4.84 -3.19
C VAL A 111 7.55 6.07 -2.82
N LEU A 112 6.26 6.09 -3.16
CA LEU A 112 5.35 7.16 -2.78
C LEU A 112 4.51 6.70 -1.59
N ASP A 113 4.60 7.41 -0.48
CA ASP A 113 3.73 7.17 0.68
C ASP A 113 3.54 8.46 1.48
N LEU A 114 2.66 8.41 2.48
CA LEU A 114 2.38 9.54 3.35
C LEU A 114 3.65 9.98 4.10
N PRO A 115 3.83 11.28 4.37
CA PRO A 115 5.05 11.80 5.01
C PRO A 115 5.49 11.03 6.26
N ARG A 116 4.54 10.72 7.16
CA ARG A 116 4.77 9.95 8.39
C ARG A 116 5.28 8.52 8.19
N VAL A 117 5.11 7.95 7.00
CA VAL A 117 5.51 6.57 6.67
C VAL A 117 6.94 6.54 6.14
N VAL A 118 7.32 7.54 5.35
CA VAL A 118 8.64 7.63 4.71
C VAL A 118 9.63 8.52 5.46
N GLU A 119 9.18 9.22 6.50
CA GLU A 119 10.03 10.05 7.35
C GLU A 119 11.26 9.27 7.86
N GLY A 120 12.45 9.85 7.67
CA GLY A 120 13.72 9.27 8.09
C GLY A 120 14.20 8.08 7.25
N LEU A 121 13.50 7.71 6.17
CA LEU A 121 13.96 6.68 5.25
C LEU A 121 14.95 7.26 4.23
N GLU A 122 16.13 6.68 4.15
CA GLU A 122 17.13 7.02 3.14
C GLU A 122 17.05 6.07 1.94
N GLY A 123 17.11 6.65 0.75
CA GLY A 123 17.18 5.93 -0.51
C GLY A 123 18.54 5.28 -0.78
N SER A 124 18.69 4.75 -1.98
CA SER A 124 19.95 4.23 -2.51
C SER A 124 20.17 4.76 -3.94
N ASN A 125 21.25 4.35 -4.61
CA ASN A 125 21.64 4.88 -5.93
C ASN A 125 20.50 5.00 -6.95
N ASN A 126 19.58 4.04 -7.00
CA ASN A 126 18.44 4.01 -7.93
C ASN A 126 17.09 3.86 -7.22
N LEU A 127 17.02 4.13 -5.91
CA LEU A 127 15.79 4.12 -5.12
C LEU A 127 15.63 5.43 -4.37
N SER A 128 14.47 6.08 -4.48
CA SER A 128 14.16 7.31 -3.75
C SER A 128 12.80 7.23 -3.07
N TYR A 129 12.68 7.91 -1.93
CA TYR A 129 11.41 8.05 -1.22
C TYR A 129 10.78 9.39 -1.57
N VAL A 130 9.49 9.38 -1.86
CA VAL A 130 8.69 10.55 -2.21
C VAL A 130 7.57 10.66 -1.20
N GLU A 131 7.56 11.76 -0.46
CA GLU A 131 6.48 12.08 0.46
C GLU A 131 5.30 12.63 -0.33
N GLY A 132 4.10 12.09 -0.13
CA GLY A 132 2.94 12.62 -0.83
C GLY A 132 1.63 11.90 -0.56
N ASP A 133 0.61 12.37 -1.26
CA ASP A 133 -0.75 11.84 -1.25
C ASP A 133 -1.10 11.44 -2.69
N MET A 134 -1.25 10.14 -2.92
CA MET A 134 -1.52 9.59 -4.25
C MET A 134 -2.84 10.08 -4.86
N PHE A 135 -3.80 10.51 -4.03
CA PHE A 135 -5.07 11.07 -4.51
C PHE A 135 -4.92 12.51 -5.02
N LYS A 136 -3.79 13.17 -4.72
CA LYS A 136 -3.47 14.52 -5.21
C LYS A 136 -2.54 14.46 -6.40
N SER A 137 -1.46 13.70 -6.29
CA SER A 137 -0.45 13.59 -7.34
C SER A 137 0.40 12.34 -7.20
N VAL A 138 0.71 11.73 -8.34
CA VAL A 138 1.70 10.65 -8.45
C VAL A 138 2.84 11.14 -9.35
N PRO A 139 4.11 10.83 -9.05
CA PRO A 139 5.24 11.18 -9.91
C PRO A 139 5.05 10.69 -11.36
N CYS A 140 5.49 11.50 -12.33
CA CYS A 140 5.51 11.10 -13.73
C CYS A 140 6.64 10.08 -13.97
N VAL A 141 6.28 8.83 -14.21
CA VAL A 141 7.19 7.69 -14.42
C VAL A 141 6.61 6.75 -15.47
N ASP A 142 7.42 5.80 -15.94
CA ASP A 142 7.00 4.87 -16.99
C ASP A 142 5.98 3.83 -16.50
N ALA A 143 6.03 3.47 -15.22
CA ALA A 143 5.11 2.51 -14.62
C ALA A 143 4.77 2.81 -13.16
N ILE A 144 3.53 2.53 -12.79
CA ILE A 144 3.05 2.55 -11.41
C ILE A 144 2.89 1.10 -10.93
N LEU A 145 3.34 0.82 -9.71
CA LEU A 145 3.12 -0.42 -8.99
C LEU A 145 2.17 -0.16 -7.83
N LEU A 146 1.09 -0.94 -7.77
CA LEU A 146 0.10 -0.95 -6.70
C LEU A 146 0.00 -2.37 -6.13
N LYS A 147 0.64 -2.61 -4.98
CA LYS A 147 0.73 -3.97 -4.41
C LYS A 147 -0.53 -4.41 -3.68
N ARG A 148 -1.09 -3.56 -2.81
CA ARG A 148 -2.27 -3.87 -1.98
C ARG A 148 -2.92 -2.59 -1.47
N GLU A 149 -3.70 -1.93 -2.31
CA GLU A 149 -4.79 -1.10 -1.80
C GLU A 149 -6.00 -2.04 -1.66
N ASP A 150 -6.30 -2.44 -0.43
CA ASP A 150 -7.36 -3.41 -0.17
C ASP A 150 -8.73 -2.76 -0.48
N PRO A 151 -9.53 -3.31 -1.42
CA PRO A 151 -10.79 -2.74 -1.88
C PRO A 151 -11.84 -2.60 -0.80
N PHE A 152 -11.75 -3.37 0.29
CA PHE A 152 -12.64 -3.25 1.44
C PHE A 152 -12.55 -1.88 2.13
N TYR A 153 -11.51 -1.09 1.83
CA TYR A 153 -11.34 0.26 2.34
C TYR A 153 -11.33 1.38 1.29
N ASN A 154 -11.12 1.11 -0.02
CA ASN A 154 -11.35 2.14 -1.06
C ASN A 154 -11.41 1.68 -2.55
N GLY A 155 -11.76 0.43 -2.86
CA GLY A 155 -11.99 -0.03 -4.26
C GLY A 155 -10.77 -0.52 -5.07
N ASN A 156 -10.98 -1.64 -5.77
CA ASN A 156 -10.13 -2.39 -6.71
C ASN A 156 -8.65 -2.71 -6.36
N SER A 157 -8.42 -3.89 -5.75
CA SER A 157 -7.10 -4.55 -5.76
C SER A 157 -6.85 -5.20 -7.12
N GLN A 158 -6.05 -4.56 -7.96
CA GLN A 158 -5.31 -5.16 -9.06
C GLN A 158 -3.85 -4.73 -8.97
N LEU A 159 -2.94 -5.61 -9.35
CA LEU A 159 -1.57 -5.23 -9.69
C LEU A 159 -1.67 -4.42 -11.00
N CYS A 160 -2.01 -3.13 -10.89
CA CYS A 160 -2.22 -2.25 -12.03
C CYS A 160 -0.90 -1.63 -12.45
N PHE A 161 -0.32 -2.11 -13.55
CA PHE A 161 0.71 -1.36 -14.28
C PHE A 161 0.02 -0.37 -15.20
N HIS A 162 -0.02 0.90 -14.81
CA HIS A 162 -0.43 1.97 -15.71
C HIS A 162 0.82 2.58 -16.37
N VAL A 163 0.90 2.47 -17.70
CA VAL A 163 1.85 3.22 -18.51
C VAL A 163 1.14 4.50 -18.93
N PRO A 164 1.56 5.70 -18.51
CA PRO A 164 0.94 6.93 -18.95
C PRO A 164 1.12 7.07 -20.46
N SER A 165 0.01 7.20 -21.19
CA SER A 165 0.03 7.58 -22.61
C SER A 165 0.60 8.99 -22.73
N THR A 166 1.62 9.17 -23.57
CA THR A 166 2.16 10.48 -23.99
C THR A 166 1.10 11.39 -24.58
#